data_AF-A0A6C1EBH8-F1
#
_entry.id   AF-A0A6C1EBH8-F1
#
_cell.length_a   1.000
_cell.length_b   1.000
_cell.length_c   1.000
_cell.angle_alpha   90.00
_cell.angle_beta   90.00
_cell.angle_gamma   90.00
#
_symmetry.space_group_name_H-M   'P 1'
#
loop_
_entity.id
_entity.type
_entity.pdbx_description
1 polymer ?
#
loop_
_entity_poly.entity_id
_entity_poly.type
_entity_poly.pdbx_seq_one_letter_code
_entity_poly.pdbx_strand_id
1 'polypeptide(L)'
;MDVEKDVLDVYIKNLENQIGNKRYFLKQAQGAIDEITKRSLDTEGKPVNSEVFTELLRKPMFFSERADPIGFSLTSNFLSLRAQSSSEWLSLMNDQSIDQKAMLLLQNNINSDLKELLRKLQHQMTIMDSKKQDHAHIRTRKARNKELWDSLADFLKGYLVPNLDDNDESIDSLTNEVMLLMKRLIEHDLNLTLNDFSSKTIPIYRLLLRANIITVIEGSTNPGTKYIKLIDFNETSLT
;
A
#
# COMPACT_ATOMS: atom_id res chain seq x y z
N MET A 1 67.96 -16.57 10.18
CA MET A 1 67.06 -17.61 9.64
C MET A 1 65.98 -17.80 10.67
N ASP A 2 64.75 -17.39 10.35
CA ASP A 2 63.59 -17.51 11.24
C ASP A 2 63.14 -18.97 11.20
N VAL A 3 63.57 -19.75 12.19
CA VAL A 3 63.31 -21.20 12.31
C VAL A 3 61.81 -21.52 12.18
N GLU A 4 60.93 -20.64 12.63
CA GLU A 4 59.47 -20.81 12.54
C GLU A 4 58.93 -20.72 11.10
N LYS A 5 59.51 -19.85 10.27
CA LYS A 5 59.13 -19.74 8.85
C LYS A 5 59.58 -20.96 8.07
N ASP A 6 60.79 -21.45 8.35
CA ASP A 6 61.34 -22.64 7.72
C ASP A 6 60.54 -23.91 8.06
N VAL A 7 60.01 -24.03 9.29
CA VAL A 7 59.14 -25.15 9.70
C VAL A 7 57.78 -25.11 9.01
N LEU A 8 57.17 -23.93 8.89
CA LEU A 8 55.88 -23.78 8.20
C LEU A 8 55.99 -24.10 6.72
N ASP A 9 57.06 -23.67 6.05
CA ASP A 9 57.29 -23.95 4.63
C ASP A 9 57.50 -25.45 4.37
N VAL A 10 58.19 -26.16 5.26
CA VAL A 10 58.32 -27.62 5.19
C VAL A 10 56.97 -28.31 5.41
N TYR A 11 56.14 -27.81 6.33
CA TYR A 11 54.80 -28.33 6.56
C TYR A 11 53.89 -28.13 5.34
N ILE A 12 53.93 -26.96 4.70
CA ILE A 12 53.18 -26.67 3.46
C ILE A 12 53.60 -27.63 2.35
N LYS A 13 54.91 -27.84 2.14
CA LYS A 13 55.41 -28.81 1.15
C LYS A 13 54.94 -30.24 1.44
N ASN A 14 54.90 -30.65 2.71
CA ASN A 14 54.35 -31.96 3.09
C ASN A 14 52.84 -32.04 2.80
N LEU A 15 52.09 -30.99 3.09
CA LEU A 15 50.65 -30.92 2.81
C LEU A 15 50.36 -31.03 1.31
N GLU A 16 51.10 -30.30 0.48
CA GLU A 16 51.00 -30.37 -0.99
C GLU A 16 51.30 -31.77 -1.52
N ASN A 17 52.37 -32.41 -1.02
CA ASN A 17 52.72 -33.77 -1.39
C ASN A 17 51.60 -34.77 -1.02
N GLN A 18 51.06 -34.68 0.20
CA GLN A 18 49.98 -35.56 0.65
C GLN A 18 48.65 -35.31 -0.09
N ILE A 19 48.36 -34.07 -0.48
CA ILE A 19 47.24 -33.74 -1.38
C ILE A 19 47.46 -34.38 -2.75
N GLY A 20 48.68 -34.25 -3.30
CA GLY A 20 49.07 -34.88 -4.57
C GLY A 20 48.86 -36.39 -4.55
N ASN A 21 49.35 -37.06 -3.50
CA ASN A 21 49.19 -38.51 -3.30
C ASN A 21 47.73 -38.93 -3.21
N LYS A 22 46.90 -38.21 -2.43
CA LYS A 22 45.45 -38.50 -2.33
C LYS A 22 44.72 -38.29 -3.66
N ARG A 23 45.05 -37.23 -4.41
CA ARG A 23 44.51 -37.02 -5.77
C ARG A 23 44.92 -38.13 -6.72
N TYR A 24 46.16 -38.62 -6.61
CA TYR A 24 46.64 -39.75 -7.39
C TYR A 24 45.89 -41.05 -7.06
N PHE A 25 45.74 -41.39 -5.77
CA PHE A 25 44.94 -42.55 -5.34
C PHE A 25 43.49 -42.44 -5.82
N LEU A 26 42.89 -41.25 -5.74
CA LEU A 26 41.53 -41.02 -6.27
C LEU A 26 41.46 -41.28 -7.78
N LYS A 27 42.43 -40.77 -8.55
CA LYS A 27 42.49 -40.99 -10.00
C LYS A 27 42.69 -42.46 -10.35
N GLN A 28 43.53 -43.19 -9.61
CA GLN A 28 43.71 -44.63 -9.81
C GLN A 28 42.44 -45.41 -9.45
N ALA A 29 41.78 -45.07 -8.34
CA ALA A 29 40.53 -45.71 -7.93
C ALA A 29 39.42 -45.48 -8.96
N GLN A 30 39.25 -44.25 -9.44
CA GLN A 30 38.33 -43.92 -10.53
C GLN A 30 38.68 -44.66 -11.81
N GLY A 31 39.96 -44.69 -12.20
CA GLY A 31 40.42 -45.44 -13.38
C GLY A 31 40.13 -46.94 -13.29
N ALA A 32 40.34 -47.55 -12.13
CA ALA A 32 40.02 -48.96 -11.90
C ALA A 32 38.51 -49.24 -11.98
N ILE A 33 37.68 -48.35 -11.42
CA ILE A 33 36.22 -48.43 -11.54
C ILE A 33 35.82 -48.33 -13.01
N ASP A 34 36.37 -47.37 -13.75
CA ASP A 34 36.08 -47.17 -15.18
C ASP A 34 36.50 -48.37 -16.03
N GLU A 35 37.67 -48.96 -15.75
CA GLU A 35 38.14 -50.17 -16.44
C GLU A 35 37.22 -51.36 -16.19
N ILE A 36 36.81 -51.60 -14.94
CA ILE A 36 35.89 -52.68 -14.59
C ILE A 36 34.53 -52.46 -15.26
N THR A 37 34.05 -51.22 -15.25
CA THR A 37 32.77 -50.85 -15.87
C THR A 37 32.82 -51.04 -17.39
N LYS A 38 33.90 -50.65 -18.07
CA LYS A 38 34.08 -50.84 -19.52
C LYS A 38 34.23 -52.31 -19.94
N ARG A 39 34.76 -53.16 -19.06
CA ARG A 39 34.88 -54.62 -19.30
C ARG A 39 33.54 -55.33 -19.10
N SER A 40 32.61 -54.76 -18.34
CA SER A 40 31.24 -55.23 -18.21
C SER A 40 30.41 -54.71 -19.39
N LEU A 41 29.97 -55.60 -20.28
CA LEU A 41 29.11 -55.24 -21.42
C LEU A 41 27.71 -54.74 -20.99
N ASP A 42 27.33 -54.99 -19.74
CA ASP A 42 26.09 -54.47 -19.14
C ASP A 42 26.34 -53.04 -18.63
N THR A 43 25.84 -52.05 -19.35
CA THR A 43 25.87 -50.63 -18.94
C THR A 43 24.72 -50.25 -18.01
N GLU A 44 23.79 -51.19 -17.77
CA GLU A 44 22.63 -50.96 -16.90
C GLU A 44 22.93 -51.37 -15.46
N GLY A 45 22.66 -50.43 -14.53
CA GLY A 45 23.02 -50.51 -13.12
C GLY A 45 22.55 -51.80 -12.45
N LYS A 46 23.52 -52.64 -12.06
CA LYS A 46 23.26 -53.86 -11.30
C LYS A 46 22.72 -53.48 -9.90
N PRO A 47 21.69 -54.18 -9.39
CA PRO A 47 21.18 -53.91 -8.06
C PRO A 47 22.28 -54.16 -7.02
N VAL A 48 22.35 -53.27 -6.01
CA VAL A 48 23.33 -53.37 -4.93
C VAL A 48 23.10 -54.68 -4.17
N ASN A 49 24.13 -55.52 -4.11
CA ASN A 49 24.08 -56.75 -3.33
C ASN A 49 24.16 -56.40 -1.82
N SER A 50 23.07 -56.66 -1.10
CA SER A 50 22.93 -56.32 0.33
C SER A 50 23.94 -57.05 1.22
N GLU A 51 24.27 -58.31 0.91
CA GLU A 51 25.23 -59.11 1.69
C GLU A 51 26.65 -58.55 1.54
N VAL A 52 27.04 -58.17 0.32
CA VAL A 52 28.35 -57.56 0.06
C VAL A 52 28.48 -56.18 0.71
N PHE A 53 27.40 -55.40 0.74
CA PHE A 53 27.40 -54.11 1.43
C PHE A 53 27.60 -54.26 2.94
N THR A 54 27.00 -55.28 3.56
CA THR A 54 27.25 -55.56 4.99
C THR A 54 28.69 -55.94 5.28
N GLU A 55 29.37 -56.64 4.36
CA GLU A 55 30.79 -56.97 4.51
C GLU A 55 31.69 -55.74 4.30
N LEU A 56 31.33 -54.81 3.39
CA LEU A 56 32.04 -53.55 3.21
C LEU A 56 32.07 -52.72 4.50
N LEU A 57 30.95 -52.63 5.21
CA LEU A 57 30.85 -51.87 6.47
C LEU A 57 31.75 -52.41 7.58
N ARG A 58 32.22 -53.66 7.48
CA ARG A 58 33.12 -54.26 8.48
C ARG A 58 34.57 -53.81 8.35
N LYS A 59 35.00 -53.32 7.18
CA LYS A 59 36.42 -53.07 6.87
C LYS A 59 36.64 -51.66 6.29
N PRO A 60 37.33 -50.76 7.00
CA PRO A 60 37.72 -49.47 6.42
C PRO A 60 38.77 -49.68 5.32
N MET A 61 38.71 -48.85 4.27
CA MET A 61 39.50 -49.05 3.04
C MET A 61 40.72 -48.14 2.92
N PHE A 62 40.70 -46.95 3.53
CA PHE A 62 41.80 -45.98 3.43
C PHE A 62 42.37 -45.67 4.82
N PHE A 63 43.56 -46.22 5.07
CA PHE A 63 44.30 -45.97 6.30
C PHE A 63 45.29 -44.83 6.07
N SER A 64 45.30 -43.86 6.98
CA SER A 64 46.23 -42.74 6.92
C SER A 64 47.65 -43.18 7.28
N GLU A 65 48.63 -42.65 6.57
CA GLU A 65 50.05 -42.79 6.94
C GLU A 65 50.42 -41.89 8.12
N ARG A 66 51.53 -42.18 8.81
CA ARG A 66 51.97 -41.38 9.98
C ARG A 66 52.33 -39.93 9.61
N ALA A 67 52.77 -39.68 8.39
CA ALA A 67 53.12 -38.35 7.89
C ALA A 67 51.92 -37.57 7.33
N ASP A 68 50.73 -38.18 7.30
CA ASP A 68 49.52 -37.58 6.76
C ASP A 68 48.96 -36.52 7.70
N PRO A 69 48.94 -35.23 7.32
CA PRO A 69 48.43 -34.16 8.16
C PRO A 69 46.89 -34.12 8.23
N ILE A 70 46.17 -35.13 7.74
CA ILE A 70 44.70 -35.13 7.62
C ILE A 70 43.97 -34.77 8.92
N GLY A 71 44.46 -35.22 10.08
CA GLY A 71 43.88 -34.88 11.38
C GLY A 71 43.89 -33.37 11.63
N PHE A 72 45.05 -32.73 11.40
CA PHE A 72 45.17 -31.29 11.54
C PHE A 72 44.36 -30.54 10.48
N SER A 73 44.39 -30.99 9.22
CA SER A 73 43.63 -30.37 8.13
C SER A 73 42.13 -30.38 8.40
N LEU A 74 41.57 -31.51 8.85
CA LEU A 74 40.15 -31.63 9.20
C LEU A 74 39.81 -30.77 10.41
N THR A 75 40.59 -30.84 11.48
CA THR A 75 40.33 -30.07 12.70
C THR A 75 40.43 -28.58 12.44
N SER A 76 41.49 -28.11 11.77
CA SER A 76 41.67 -26.70 11.48
C SER A 76 40.56 -26.18 10.56
N ASN A 77 40.27 -26.86 9.45
CA ASN A 77 39.23 -26.41 8.53
C ASN A 77 37.85 -26.39 9.19
N PHE A 78 37.49 -27.46 9.90
CA PHE A 78 36.18 -27.55 10.54
C PHE A 78 36.01 -26.53 11.66
N LEU A 79 37.00 -26.39 12.55
CA LEU A 79 36.90 -25.47 13.69
C LEU A 79 36.90 -24.00 13.24
N SER A 80 37.74 -23.64 12.28
CA SER A 80 37.76 -22.29 11.71
C SER A 80 36.44 -21.96 11.03
N LEU A 81 35.93 -22.86 10.18
CA LEU A 81 34.65 -22.67 9.50
C LEU A 81 33.48 -22.58 10.48
N ARG A 82 33.47 -23.44 11.52
CA ARG A 82 32.44 -23.43 12.56
C ARG A 82 32.44 -22.11 13.32
N ALA A 83 33.60 -21.60 13.72
CA ALA A 83 33.70 -20.33 14.41
C ALA A 83 33.20 -19.17 13.54
N GLN A 84 33.61 -19.13 12.26
CA GLN A 84 33.19 -18.11 11.32
C GLN A 84 31.67 -18.14 11.09
N SER A 85 31.13 -19.29 10.69
CA SER A 85 29.69 -19.45 10.41
C SER A 85 28.81 -19.22 11.65
N SER A 86 29.29 -19.59 12.84
CA SER A 86 28.56 -19.31 14.09
C SER A 86 28.51 -17.80 14.39
N SER A 87 29.56 -17.05 14.08
CA SER A 87 29.57 -15.60 14.24
C SER A 87 28.60 -14.93 13.25
N GLU A 88 28.59 -15.37 12.00
CA GLU A 88 27.65 -14.90 10.98
C GLU A 88 26.20 -15.18 11.39
N TRP A 89 25.94 -16.38 11.92
CA TRP A 89 24.63 -16.77 12.43
C TRP A 89 24.18 -15.91 13.61
N LEU A 90 25.08 -15.61 14.55
CA LEU A 90 24.78 -14.72 15.67
C LEU A 90 24.43 -13.31 15.19
N SER A 91 25.12 -12.79 14.19
CA SER A 91 24.78 -11.49 13.58
C SER A 91 23.36 -11.52 13.01
N LEU A 92 23.06 -12.53 12.18
CA LEU A 92 21.75 -12.69 11.56
C LEU A 92 20.62 -12.78 12.60
N MET A 93 20.81 -13.58 13.64
CA MET A 93 19.80 -13.76 14.70
C MET A 93 19.65 -12.51 15.57
N ASN A 94 20.73 -11.75 15.80
CA ASN A 94 20.66 -10.51 16.54
C ASN A 94 19.87 -9.44 15.77
N ASP A 95 20.14 -9.28 14.48
CA ASP A 95 19.42 -8.34 13.63
C ASP A 95 17.93 -8.69 13.58
N GLN A 96 17.62 -9.97 13.34
CA GLN A 96 16.24 -10.46 13.37
C GLN A 96 15.57 -10.27 14.74
N SER A 97 16.31 -10.45 15.84
CA SER A 97 15.78 -10.25 17.20
C SER A 97 15.42 -8.78 17.47
N ILE A 98 16.22 -7.83 16.95
CA ILE A 98 15.93 -6.39 17.08
C ILE A 98 14.63 -6.06 16.34
N ASP A 99 14.49 -6.53 15.10
CA ASP A 99 13.28 -6.32 14.30
C ASP A 99 12.04 -6.91 14.98
N GLN A 100 12.16 -8.13 15.53
CA GLN A 100 11.09 -8.76 16.28
C GLN A 100 10.70 -7.98 17.54
N LYS A 101 11.67 -7.41 18.26
CA LYS A 101 11.38 -6.56 19.43
C LYS A 101 10.64 -5.28 19.04
N ALA A 102 11.04 -4.62 17.95
CA ALA A 102 10.35 -3.45 17.44
C ALA A 102 8.92 -3.80 17.00
N MET A 103 8.76 -4.91 16.28
CA MET A 103 7.44 -5.41 15.86
C MET A 103 6.56 -5.73 17.07
N LEU A 104 7.11 -6.34 18.12
CA LEU A 104 6.36 -6.67 19.33
C LEU A 104 5.81 -5.41 20.02
N LEU A 105 6.61 -4.35 20.11
CA LEU A 105 6.15 -3.06 20.68
C LEU A 105 5.04 -2.45 19.83
N LEU A 106 5.20 -2.44 18.51
CA LEU A 106 4.17 -1.93 17.59
C LEU A 106 2.86 -2.71 17.73
N GLN A 107 2.92 -4.04 17.72
CA GLN A 107 1.74 -4.88 17.85
C GLN A 107 1.06 -4.73 19.21
N ASN A 108 1.83 -4.54 20.29
CA ASN A 108 1.26 -4.27 21.60
C ASN A 108 0.51 -2.93 21.65
N ASN A 109 1.04 -1.89 21.02
CA ASN A 109 0.36 -0.59 20.94
C ASN A 109 -0.95 -0.70 20.13
N ILE A 110 -0.89 -1.32 18.94
CA ILE A 110 -2.09 -1.56 18.12
C ILE A 110 -3.14 -2.34 18.91
N ASN A 111 -2.72 -3.39 19.63
CA ASN A 111 -3.63 -4.19 20.46
C ASN A 111 -4.23 -3.38 21.61
N SER A 112 -3.49 -2.43 22.18
CA SER A 112 -4.02 -1.51 23.20
C SER A 112 -5.07 -0.57 22.61
N ASP A 113 -4.78 0.04 21.47
CA ASP A 113 -5.70 0.95 20.78
C ASP A 113 -6.98 0.22 20.35
N LEU A 114 -6.86 -1.01 19.87
CA LEU A 114 -8.00 -1.85 19.51
C LEU A 114 -8.85 -2.24 20.73
N LYS A 115 -8.24 -2.47 21.90
CA LYS A 115 -8.98 -2.69 23.14
C LYS A 115 -9.76 -1.44 23.54
N GLU A 116 -9.18 -0.25 23.39
CA GLU A 116 -9.90 0.99 23.67
C GLU A 116 -11.02 1.26 22.66
N LEU A 117 -10.77 1.02 21.37
CA LEU A 117 -11.79 1.11 20.33
C LEU A 117 -12.96 0.17 20.62
N LEU A 118 -12.68 -1.08 20.98
CA LEU A 118 -13.69 -2.05 21.36
C LEU A 118 -14.51 -1.55 22.56
N ARG A 119 -13.86 -1.00 23.59
CA ARG A 119 -14.55 -0.39 24.74
C ARG A 119 -15.46 0.77 24.31
N LYS A 120 -15.00 1.64 23.41
CA LYS A 120 -15.80 2.76 22.88
C LYS A 120 -16.99 2.27 22.05
N LEU A 121 -16.81 1.25 21.22
CA LEU A 121 -17.87 0.64 20.44
C LEU A 121 -18.90 -0.07 21.33
N GLN A 122 -18.46 -0.80 22.35
CA GLN A 122 -19.36 -1.41 23.34
C GLN A 122 -20.18 -0.34 24.08
N HIS A 123 -19.54 0.75 24.50
CA HIS A 123 -20.23 1.88 25.12
C HIS A 123 -21.20 2.58 24.17
N GLN A 124 -20.83 2.74 22.91
CA GLN A 124 -21.72 3.25 21.88
C GLN A 124 -22.93 2.33 21.73
N MET A 125 -22.74 1.02 21.67
CA MET A 125 -23.83 0.03 21.58
C MET A 125 -24.80 0.15 22.75
N THR A 126 -24.30 0.31 23.99
CA THR A 126 -25.18 0.46 25.18
C THR A 126 -26.00 1.75 25.16
N ILE A 127 -25.54 2.80 24.48
CA ILE A 127 -26.21 4.10 24.42
C ILE A 127 -27.11 4.23 23.18
N MET A 128 -26.71 3.67 22.05
CA MET A 128 -27.31 3.92 20.74
C MET A 128 -28.75 3.37 20.64
N ASP A 129 -29.02 2.23 21.28
CA ASP A 129 -30.35 1.60 21.30
C ASP A 129 -31.42 2.44 22.02
N SER A 130 -31.03 3.46 22.78
CA SER A 130 -31.94 4.13 23.71
C SER A 130 -32.67 5.37 23.20
N LYS A 131 -32.25 6.03 22.10
CA LYS A 131 -32.96 7.21 21.52
C LYS A 131 -32.30 7.91 20.32
N LYS A 132 -31.19 7.42 19.75
CA LYS A 132 -30.54 8.13 18.64
C LYS A 132 -31.28 7.85 17.34
N GLN A 133 -31.96 8.86 16.81
CA GLN A 133 -32.53 8.81 15.45
C GLN A 133 -31.39 8.77 14.44
N ASP A 134 -31.07 7.57 13.94
CA ASP A 134 -30.15 7.39 12.82
C ASP A 134 -30.89 7.65 11.49
N HIS A 135 -31.27 8.91 11.28
CA HIS A 135 -31.90 9.37 10.05
C HIS A 135 -30.87 10.05 9.16
N ALA A 136 -29.86 9.29 8.75
CA ALA A 136 -28.94 9.76 7.73
C ALA A 136 -29.74 10.10 6.45
N HIS A 137 -29.65 11.35 6.00
CA HIS A 137 -30.35 11.83 4.82
C HIS A 137 -29.63 11.38 3.54
N ILE A 138 -29.48 10.08 3.35
CA ILE A 138 -28.82 9.48 2.20
C ILE A 138 -29.77 9.60 1.00
N ARG A 139 -29.32 10.32 -0.02
CA ARG A 139 -30.07 10.57 -1.26
C ARG A 139 -29.15 10.44 -2.46
N THR A 140 -29.72 10.00 -3.57
CA THR A 140 -29.04 10.04 -4.87
C THR A 140 -28.92 11.47 -5.35
N ARG A 141 -28.00 11.75 -6.29
CA ARG A 141 -27.83 13.09 -6.88
C ARG A 141 -29.14 13.66 -7.42
N LYS A 142 -29.94 12.82 -8.11
CA LYS A 142 -31.24 13.23 -8.67
C LYS A 142 -32.28 13.53 -7.59
N ALA A 143 -32.35 12.71 -6.54
CA ALA A 143 -33.28 12.93 -5.43
C ALA A 143 -32.90 14.18 -4.63
N ARG A 144 -31.60 14.38 -4.36
CA ARG A 144 -31.10 15.59 -3.70
C ARG A 144 -31.37 16.85 -4.51
N ASN A 145 -31.14 16.81 -5.83
CA ASN A 145 -31.45 17.94 -6.70
C ASN A 145 -32.95 18.27 -6.68
N LYS A 146 -33.82 17.25 -6.75
CA LYS A 146 -35.27 17.44 -6.63
C LYS A 146 -35.64 18.10 -5.29
N GLU A 147 -35.12 17.61 -4.17
CA GLU A 147 -35.36 18.19 -2.84
C GLU A 147 -34.86 19.63 -2.73
N LEU A 148 -33.74 19.98 -3.36
CA LEU A 148 -33.23 21.35 -3.38
C LEU A 148 -34.14 22.27 -4.21
N TRP A 149 -34.66 21.79 -5.34
CA TRP A 149 -35.66 22.53 -6.12
C TRP A 149 -36.98 22.71 -5.35
N ASP A 150 -37.43 21.66 -4.66
CA ASP A 150 -38.63 21.72 -3.82
C ASP A 150 -38.42 22.69 -2.64
N SER A 151 -37.27 22.62 -1.96
CA SER A 151 -36.90 23.54 -0.87
C SER A 151 -36.77 24.99 -1.33
N LEU A 152 -36.24 25.21 -2.54
CA LEU A 152 -36.20 26.54 -3.15
C LEU A 152 -37.60 27.05 -3.42
N ALA A 153 -38.49 26.21 -3.99
CA ALA A 153 -39.88 26.59 -4.24
C ALA A 153 -40.60 26.98 -2.93
N ASP A 154 -40.40 26.19 -1.87
CA ASP A 154 -40.98 26.43 -0.54
C ASP A 154 -40.42 27.70 0.09
N PHE A 155 -39.12 27.97 -0.05
CA PHE A 155 -38.50 29.21 0.41
C PHE A 155 -39.05 30.44 -0.34
N LEU A 156 -39.21 30.34 -1.65
CA LEU A 156 -39.78 31.41 -2.47
C LEU A 156 -41.23 31.71 -2.07
N LYS A 157 -42.06 30.68 -1.95
CA LYS A 157 -43.48 30.82 -1.57
C LYS A 157 -43.67 31.28 -0.13
N GLY A 158 -42.92 30.70 0.80
CA GLY A 158 -43.11 30.90 2.23
C GLY A 158 -42.46 32.15 2.78
N TYR A 159 -41.40 32.65 2.13
CA TYR A 159 -40.63 33.78 2.67
C TYR A 159 -40.26 34.83 1.62
N LEU A 160 -39.68 34.47 0.48
CA LEU A 160 -39.13 35.49 -0.42
C LEU A 160 -40.24 36.33 -1.07
N VAL A 161 -41.18 35.69 -1.76
CA VAL A 161 -42.22 36.36 -2.56
C VAL A 161 -43.16 37.22 -1.72
N PRO A 162 -43.66 36.77 -0.54
CA PRO A 162 -44.50 37.59 0.31
C PRO A 162 -43.85 38.89 0.82
N ASN A 163 -42.51 38.99 0.76
CA ASN A 163 -41.75 40.14 1.25
C ASN A 163 -41.16 41.02 0.12
N LEU A 164 -41.53 40.78 -1.15
CA LEU A 164 -40.97 41.52 -2.30
C LEU A 164 -41.77 42.80 -2.66
N ASP A 165 -43.10 42.73 -2.68
CA ASP A 165 -43.98 43.84 -3.05
C ASP A 165 -45.33 43.70 -2.32
N ASP A 166 -45.77 44.75 -1.62
CA ASP A 166 -46.96 44.74 -0.74
C ASP A 166 -48.28 45.00 -1.51
N ASN A 167 -48.28 44.95 -2.84
CA ASN A 167 -49.48 45.15 -3.65
C ASN A 167 -50.30 43.85 -3.75
N ASP A 168 -51.63 43.95 -3.58
CA ASP A 168 -52.66 42.90 -3.50
C ASP A 168 -52.81 41.97 -4.75
N GLU A 169 -51.81 41.88 -5.62
CA GLU A 169 -51.82 40.98 -6.77
C GLU A 169 -51.44 39.54 -6.42
N SER A 170 -51.89 38.60 -7.27
CA SER A 170 -51.77 37.16 -7.03
C SER A 170 -50.33 36.69 -6.79
N ILE A 171 -50.03 36.35 -5.54
CA ILE A 171 -48.76 35.78 -5.04
C ILE A 171 -48.30 34.60 -5.91
N ASP A 172 -49.24 33.83 -6.45
CA ASP A 172 -48.96 32.68 -7.32
C ASP A 172 -48.29 33.07 -8.65
N SER A 173 -48.73 34.17 -9.26
CA SER A 173 -48.15 34.66 -10.52
C SER A 173 -46.73 35.19 -10.31
N LEU A 174 -46.52 35.95 -9.22
CA LEU A 174 -45.22 36.48 -8.85
C LEU A 174 -44.26 35.36 -8.45
N THR A 175 -44.73 34.34 -7.72
CA THR A 175 -43.92 33.16 -7.39
C THR A 175 -43.42 32.45 -8.64
N ASN A 176 -44.28 32.29 -9.65
CA ASN A 176 -43.89 31.64 -10.91
C ASN A 176 -42.86 32.48 -11.69
N GLU A 177 -43.02 33.80 -11.72
CA GLU A 177 -42.05 34.72 -12.33
C GLU A 177 -40.68 34.64 -11.63
N VAL A 178 -40.68 34.69 -10.30
CA VAL A 178 -39.46 34.59 -9.48
C VAL A 178 -38.79 33.23 -9.64
N MET A 179 -39.56 32.15 -9.66
CA MET A 179 -39.03 30.80 -9.86
C MET A 179 -38.42 30.65 -11.27
N LEU A 180 -39.02 31.27 -12.29
CA LEU A 180 -38.46 31.30 -13.64
C LEU A 180 -37.13 32.06 -13.69
N LEU A 181 -37.04 33.20 -13.01
CA LEU A 181 -35.79 33.96 -12.89
C LEU A 181 -34.70 33.14 -12.19
N MET A 182 -35.02 32.47 -11.08
CA MET A 182 -34.07 31.59 -10.38
C MET A 182 -33.63 30.41 -11.23
N LYS A 183 -34.53 29.80 -12.01
CA LYS A 183 -34.17 28.74 -12.98
C LYS A 183 -33.17 29.23 -14.01
N ARG A 184 -33.44 30.38 -14.64
CA ARG A 184 -32.54 30.99 -15.64
C ARG A 184 -31.17 31.31 -15.04
N LEU A 185 -31.12 31.81 -13.80
CA LEU A 185 -29.86 32.09 -13.09
C LEU A 185 -29.06 30.82 -12.79
N ILE A 186 -29.71 29.77 -12.29
CA ILE A 186 -29.06 28.50 -11.90
C ILE A 186 -28.62 27.71 -13.12
N GLU A 187 -29.37 27.75 -14.22
CA GLU A 187 -29.03 27.10 -15.49
C GLU A 187 -27.98 27.90 -16.31
N HIS A 188 -27.45 28.99 -15.75
CA HIS A 188 -26.47 29.87 -16.38
C HIS A 188 -26.93 30.44 -17.74
N ASP A 189 -28.16 30.98 -17.79
CA ASP A 189 -28.67 31.69 -18.96
C ASP A 189 -27.78 32.91 -19.29
N LEU A 190 -27.09 32.84 -20.43
CA LEU A 190 -26.20 33.89 -20.92
C LEU A 190 -26.96 35.12 -21.42
N ASN A 191 -28.28 35.02 -21.62
CA ASN A 191 -29.12 36.09 -22.15
C ASN A 191 -29.95 36.78 -21.06
N LEU A 192 -29.77 36.44 -19.78
CA LEU A 192 -30.49 37.11 -18.70
C LEU A 192 -30.02 38.56 -18.55
N THR A 193 -30.93 39.50 -18.71
CA THR A 193 -30.66 40.94 -18.64
C THR A 193 -31.37 41.57 -17.45
N LEU A 194 -30.94 42.78 -17.08
CA LEU A 194 -31.66 43.58 -16.08
C LEU A 194 -33.12 43.87 -16.48
N ASN A 195 -33.42 43.89 -17.78
CA ASN A 195 -34.77 44.16 -18.30
C ASN A 195 -35.73 42.97 -18.10
N ASP A 196 -35.20 41.76 -17.85
CA ASP A 196 -36.01 40.59 -17.51
C ASP A 196 -36.56 40.66 -16.07
N PHE A 197 -36.00 41.53 -15.22
CA PHE A 197 -36.53 41.81 -13.90
C PHE A 197 -37.61 42.90 -14.02
N SER A 198 -38.87 42.50 -13.82
CA SER A 198 -39.97 43.45 -13.76
C SER A 198 -39.83 44.41 -12.58
N SER A 199 -40.63 45.47 -12.56
CA SER A 199 -40.65 46.42 -11.43
C SER A 199 -40.96 45.72 -10.10
N LYS A 200 -41.66 44.58 -10.12
CA LYS A 200 -42.04 43.78 -8.96
C LYS A 200 -40.91 42.84 -8.51
N THR A 201 -40.13 42.31 -9.45
CA THR A 201 -39.01 41.38 -9.16
C THR A 201 -37.65 42.08 -9.04
N ILE A 202 -37.59 43.41 -9.22
CA ILE A 202 -36.36 44.21 -9.04
C ILE A 202 -35.68 44.08 -7.66
N PRO A 203 -36.37 43.83 -6.53
CA PRO A 203 -35.69 43.66 -5.25
C PRO A 203 -34.83 42.38 -5.21
N ILE A 204 -35.14 41.38 -6.06
CA ILE A 204 -34.33 40.17 -6.21
C ILE A 204 -32.98 40.53 -6.82
N TYR A 205 -32.96 41.31 -7.90
CA TYR A 205 -31.71 41.79 -8.47
C TYR A 205 -30.87 42.54 -7.41
N ARG A 206 -31.50 43.42 -6.62
CA ARG A 206 -30.83 44.13 -5.53
C ARG A 206 -30.32 43.19 -4.44
N LEU A 207 -31.03 42.10 -4.15
CA LEU A 207 -30.60 41.09 -3.18
C LEU A 207 -29.38 40.32 -3.68
N LEU A 208 -29.45 39.81 -4.91
CA LEU A 208 -28.36 39.08 -5.56
C LEU A 208 -27.09 39.95 -5.68
N LEU A 209 -27.26 41.22 -6.02
CA LEU A 209 -26.15 42.18 -6.12
C LEU A 209 -25.54 42.47 -4.75
N ARG A 210 -26.35 42.73 -3.72
CA ARG A 210 -25.87 42.98 -2.34
C ARG A 210 -25.16 41.77 -1.73
N ALA A 211 -25.58 40.57 -2.10
CA ALA A 211 -24.94 39.33 -1.67
C ALA A 211 -23.63 39.04 -2.43
N ASN A 212 -23.26 39.86 -3.42
CA ASN A 212 -22.08 39.67 -4.27
C ASN A 212 -22.02 38.27 -4.92
N ILE A 213 -23.19 37.72 -5.28
CA ILE A 213 -23.30 36.37 -5.90
C ILE A 213 -23.56 36.42 -7.41
N ILE A 214 -23.72 37.62 -7.98
CA ILE A 214 -23.86 37.84 -9.41
C ILE A 214 -22.78 38.77 -9.94
N THR A 215 -22.44 38.58 -11.21
CA THR A 215 -21.59 39.47 -12.00
C THR A 215 -22.47 40.18 -13.02
N VAL A 216 -22.28 41.49 -13.13
CA VAL A 216 -23.01 42.32 -14.09
C VAL A 216 -22.02 42.76 -15.16
N ILE A 217 -22.18 42.23 -16.37
CA ILE A 217 -21.28 42.45 -17.49
C ILE A 217 -22.05 43.24 -18.56
N GLU A 218 -21.46 44.32 -19.07
CA GLU A 218 -22.06 45.04 -20.18
C GLU A 218 -21.90 44.25 -21.49
N GLY A 219 -22.99 44.17 -22.26
CA GLY A 219 -23.01 43.46 -23.52
C GLY A 219 -22.03 44.03 -24.53
N SER A 220 -21.14 43.18 -25.07
CA SER A 220 -20.22 43.57 -26.14
C SER A 220 -20.93 43.93 -27.45
N THR A 221 -22.15 43.41 -27.66
CA THR A 221 -22.95 43.58 -28.88
C THR A 221 -23.95 44.73 -28.80
N ASN A 222 -24.46 45.07 -27.62
CA ASN A 222 -25.48 46.09 -27.41
C ASN A 222 -25.08 47.01 -26.22
N PRO A 223 -24.43 48.16 -26.49
CA PRO A 223 -24.09 49.12 -25.44
C PRO A 223 -25.37 49.62 -24.77
N GLY A 224 -25.50 49.39 -23.46
CA GLY A 224 -26.71 49.67 -22.68
C GLY A 224 -27.44 48.44 -22.11
N THR A 225 -27.24 47.23 -22.67
CA THR A 225 -27.77 46.01 -22.05
C THR A 225 -26.78 45.41 -21.05
N LYS A 226 -27.22 45.25 -19.80
CA LYS A 226 -26.43 44.64 -18.72
C LYS A 226 -26.87 43.19 -18.54
N TYR A 227 -25.96 42.27 -18.84
CA TYR A 227 -26.15 40.83 -18.64
C TYR A 227 -25.81 40.46 -17.20
N ILE A 228 -26.62 39.60 -16.61
CA ILE A 228 -26.50 39.17 -15.23
C ILE A 228 -26.13 37.69 -15.23
N LYS A 229 -24.96 37.36 -14.67
CA LYS A 229 -24.48 35.98 -14.57
C LYS A 229 -24.23 35.62 -13.11
N LEU A 230 -24.75 34.48 -12.67
CA LEU A 230 -24.44 33.91 -11.36
C LEU A 230 -22.96 33.54 -11.29
N ILE A 231 -22.30 33.81 -10.16
CA ILE A 231 -20.93 33.35 -9.91
C ILE A 231 -20.90 31.83 -10.05
N ASP A 232 -19.82 31.32 -10.63
CA ASP A 232 -19.66 29.89 -10.80
C ASP A 232 -19.26 29.25 -9.47
N PHE A 233 -20.26 28.71 -8.76
CA PHE A 233 -20.04 27.93 -7.53
C PHE A 233 -19.49 26.52 -7.82
N ASN A 234 -19.46 26.09 -9.08
CA ASN A 234 -18.90 24.81 -9.50
C ASN A 234 -17.44 24.91 -9.94
N GLU A 235 -16.95 26.13 -10.24
CA GLU A 235 -15.58 26.36 -10.69
C GLU A 235 -14.59 26.23 -9.51
N THR A 236 -13.88 25.11 -9.46
CA THR A 236 -12.70 24.93 -8.60
C THR A 236 -11.43 25.24 -9.38
N SER A 237 -11.28 26.50 -9.80
CA SER A 237 -10.00 26.99 -10.34
C SER A 237 -8.96 27.12 -9.21
N LEU A 238 -7.67 27.18 -9.56
CA LEU A 238 -6.57 27.34 -8.59
C LEU A 238 -6.74 28.65 -7.82
N THR A 239 -7.38 28.54 -6.66
CA THR A 239 -7.41 29.56 -5.61
C THR A 239 -6.13 29.54 -4.79
#